data_AF-M1AXE6-F1
#
_entry.id   AF-M1AXE6-F1
#
_cell.length_a   1.000
_cell.length_b   1.000
_cell.length_c   1.000
_cell.angle_alpha   90.00
_cell.angle_beta   90.00
_cell.angle_gamma   90.00
#
_symmetry.space_group_name_H-M   'P 1'
#
loop_
_entity.id
_entity.type
_entity.pdbx_description
1 polymer ?
#
loop_
_entity_poly.entity_id
_entity_poly.type
_entity_poly.pdbx_seq_one_letter_code
_entity_poly.pdbx_strand_id
1 'polypeptide(L)'
;MAKKKERSVNVSGKPKHSLDSNRDVGAAKNGRSAATVRRLKMYNTRPKRNPQGHIIKHDLQSKELPSTRIQPDRRWFGNTRVVNQKALEFFREELQTRLSSNYNVILKERKLPMSLLNDHQKQVKVHLLDNEPFADAFGPKTKRKRPKLMALDYEALVKKVDVSHDDFEDKHGASTSVDENADGFRDLVRHTMFEKGQSKRIWSELYKVIDSSDVVVQVLDARDPYGTRCYHLEKHLKENCKHKHMVLLLNKCDLVPAWATKGWLRVLSKEYPTLAFHASVTKSFGKGSLLSVLRQFSRLKSDKQAISVGFIGYPNVGKSSVINTLRTKNVCKVAPIPGETKVWQYITLTKRIFLIDCPGVVYQNHDSETDIVLKGVVRVTNLPDASEHISEVLNRVKKEHLERAYKIKNWVDEYDFLQQLCKLTGKLLKGGEPDYKTAAKMVLHDWQRGKIPFFVPPPKLDDEQNELVAEADTAVDNDQATAALKAIADVVSSQQLKEVPVQEELFSKAELLGEN
;
A
#
# COMPACT_ATOMS: atom_id res chain seq x y z
N MET A 1 12.10 27.32 -24.12
CA MET A 1 10.98 26.56 -24.73
C MET A 1 9.96 27.56 -25.24
N ALA A 2 10.01 27.89 -26.54
CA ALA A 2 8.98 28.71 -27.15
C ALA A 2 7.64 27.97 -27.03
N LYS A 3 6.61 28.61 -26.47
CA LYS A 3 5.23 28.14 -26.57
C LYS A 3 4.94 27.97 -28.06
N LYS A 4 4.93 26.73 -28.55
CA LYS A 4 4.39 26.41 -29.87
C LYS A 4 2.91 26.82 -29.81
N LYS A 5 2.59 28.01 -30.33
CA LYS A 5 1.22 28.40 -30.66
C LYS A 5 0.63 27.22 -31.44
N GLU A 6 -0.44 26.63 -30.92
CA GLU A 6 -1.24 25.67 -31.68
C GLU A 6 -1.52 26.28 -33.05
N ARG A 7 -1.18 25.57 -34.12
CA ARG A 7 -1.54 26.01 -35.49
C ARG A 7 -3.06 26.23 -35.50
N SER A 8 -3.49 27.47 -35.72
CA SER A 8 -4.88 27.78 -36.00
C SER A 8 -5.24 27.08 -37.30
N VAL A 9 -5.99 25.98 -37.20
CA VAL A 9 -6.57 25.35 -38.38
C VAL A 9 -7.64 26.32 -38.89
N ASN A 10 -7.32 27.09 -39.92
CA ASN A 10 -8.29 27.90 -40.65
C ASN A 10 -9.24 26.94 -41.37
N VAL A 11 -10.30 26.51 -40.66
CA VAL A 11 -11.44 25.86 -41.31
C VAL A 11 -12.50 26.93 -41.49
N SER A 12 -12.45 27.60 -42.64
CA SER A 12 -13.40 28.62 -43.05
C SER A 12 -14.79 28.01 -43.22
N GLY A 13 -15.74 28.37 -42.36
CA GLY A 13 -17.15 28.04 -42.53
C GLY A 13 -17.99 28.33 -41.29
N LYS A 14 -19.17 28.94 -41.48
CA LYS A 14 -20.15 29.13 -40.39
C LYS A 14 -20.53 27.75 -39.80
N PRO A 15 -20.65 27.61 -38.47
CA PRO A 15 -20.95 26.34 -37.84
C PRO A 15 -22.34 25.84 -38.27
N LYS A 16 -22.42 24.65 -38.87
CA LYS A 16 -23.68 24.13 -39.43
C LYS A 16 -24.61 23.49 -38.39
N HIS A 17 -24.05 23.01 -37.26
CA HIS A 17 -24.82 22.37 -36.19
C HIS A 17 -24.13 22.47 -34.81
N SER A 18 -24.80 22.01 -33.75
CA SER A 18 -24.33 22.12 -32.36
C SER A 18 -23.02 21.39 -32.02
N LEU A 19 -22.70 20.33 -32.77
CA LEU A 19 -21.47 19.54 -32.65
C LEU A 19 -20.37 19.94 -33.65
N ASP A 20 -20.47 21.14 -34.24
CA ASP A 20 -19.48 21.56 -35.25
C ASP A 20 -18.19 22.03 -34.56
N SER A 21 -17.05 21.56 -35.08
CA SER A 21 -15.72 21.93 -34.58
C SER A 21 -15.28 23.32 -35.06
N ASN A 22 -16.01 23.90 -36.02
CA ASN A 22 -15.75 25.20 -36.62
C ASN A 22 -16.49 26.37 -35.92
N ARG A 23 -16.82 26.23 -34.63
CA ARG A 23 -17.45 27.30 -33.85
C ARG A 23 -16.43 28.33 -33.39
N ASP A 24 -16.78 29.61 -33.50
CA ASP A 24 -15.96 30.71 -32.97
C ASP A 24 -15.80 30.62 -31.45
N VAL A 25 -14.58 30.93 -30.99
CA VAL A 25 -14.12 30.73 -29.61
C VAL A 25 -14.95 31.52 -28.57
N GLY A 26 -15.65 32.58 -28.99
CA GLY A 26 -16.41 33.49 -28.11
C GLY A 26 -17.95 33.41 -28.17
N ALA A 27 -18.55 32.58 -29.02
CA ALA A 27 -19.97 32.73 -29.38
C ALA A 27 -20.99 31.94 -28.53
N ALA A 28 -20.58 31.22 -27.48
CA ALA A 28 -21.47 30.27 -26.81
C ALA A 28 -21.79 30.66 -25.36
N LYS A 29 -22.77 31.55 -25.15
CA LYS A 29 -23.36 31.76 -23.81
C LYS A 29 -24.05 30.49 -23.26
N ASN A 30 -24.51 29.58 -24.13
CA ASN A 30 -25.24 28.34 -23.78
C ASN A 30 -24.74 27.05 -24.50
N GLY A 31 -23.47 26.98 -24.96
CA GLY A 31 -23.00 25.86 -25.80
C GLY A 31 -21.58 25.36 -25.52
N ARG A 32 -21.25 24.16 -26.00
CA ARG A 32 -19.89 23.57 -25.89
C ARG A 32 -18.88 24.36 -26.75
N SER A 33 -17.68 24.61 -26.20
CA SER A 33 -16.58 25.25 -26.93
C SER A 33 -16.00 24.35 -28.03
N ALA A 34 -15.35 24.93 -29.05
CA ALA A 34 -14.75 24.18 -30.15
C ALA A 34 -13.74 23.11 -29.68
N ALA A 35 -12.95 23.41 -28.64
CA ALA A 35 -12.03 22.45 -28.02
C ALA A 35 -12.78 21.28 -27.35
N THR A 36 -13.89 21.58 -26.66
CA THR A 36 -14.75 20.55 -26.06
C THR A 36 -15.38 19.65 -27.12
N VAL A 37 -15.85 20.24 -28.22
CA VAL A 37 -16.41 19.52 -29.36
C VAL A 37 -15.35 18.60 -29.99
N ARG A 38 -14.14 19.09 -30.24
CA ARG A 38 -13.03 18.27 -30.75
C ARG A 38 -12.70 17.09 -29.84
N ARG A 39 -12.62 17.32 -28.52
CA ARG A 39 -12.39 16.25 -27.53
C ARG A 39 -13.51 15.21 -27.53
N LEU A 40 -14.77 15.62 -27.59
CA LEU A 40 -15.89 14.69 -27.62
C LEU A 40 -15.98 13.90 -28.93
N LYS A 41 -15.61 14.52 -30.06
CA LYS A 41 -15.51 13.83 -31.35
C LYS A 41 -14.52 12.66 -31.32
N MET A 42 -13.45 12.75 -30.53
CA MET A 42 -12.44 11.68 -30.37
C MET A 42 -13.06 10.33 -29.99
N TYR A 43 -14.07 10.30 -29.09
CA TYR A 43 -14.69 9.04 -28.67
C TYR A 43 -15.51 8.35 -29.78
N ASN A 44 -15.85 9.10 -30.84
CA ASN A 44 -16.73 8.64 -31.92
C ASN A 44 -15.99 8.52 -33.27
N THR A 45 -14.67 8.72 -33.33
CA THR A 45 -13.91 8.61 -34.58
C THR A 45 -13.90 7.18 -35.08
N ARG A 46 -14.27 6.98 -36.36
CA ARG A 46 -14.27 5.70 -37.06
C ARG A 46 -13.66 5.87 -38.46
N PRO A 47 -13.11 4.79 -39.07
CA PRO A 47 -12.64 4.85 -40.44
C PRO A 47 -13.79 5.23 -41.38
N LYS A 48 -13.58 6.25 -42.21
CA LYS A 48 -14.53 6.64 -43.26
C LYS A 48 -14.31 5.76 -44.47
N ARG A 49 -15.38 5.22 -45.04
CA ARG A 49 -15.35 4.33 -46.21
C ARG A 49 -16.18 4.89 -47.36
N ASN A 50 -15.83 4.54 -48.59
CA ASN A 50 -16.66 4.77 -49.76
C ASN A 50 -17.77 3.68 -49.84
N PRO A 51 -18.76 3.82 -50.74
CA PRO A 51 -19.82 2.81 -50.92
C PRO A 51 -19.30 1.41 -51.30
N GLN A 52 -18.14 1.32 -51.93
CA GLN A 52 -17.46 0.06 -52.29
C GLN A 52 -16.72 -0.57 -51.09
N GLY A 53 -16.70 0.08 -49.92
CA GLY A 53 -16.05 -0.42 -48.70
C GLY A 53 -14.58 -0.03 -48.52
N HIS A 54 -13.97 0.70 -49.46
CA HIS A 54 -12.59 1.20 -49.34
C HIS A 54 -12.46 2.32 -48.32
N ILE A 55 -11.44 2.25 -47.46
CA ILE A 55 -11.15 3.27 -46.43
C ILE A 55 -10.60 4.53 -47.08
N ILE A 56 -11.33 5.64 -46.97
CA ILE A 56 -10.93 6.97 -47.45
C ILE A 56 -10.03 7.66 -46.42
N LYS A 57 -10.38 7.56 -45.13
CA LYS A 57 -9.64 8.23 -44.05
C LYS A 57 -9.77 7.48 -42.73
N HIS A 58 -8.65 7.27 -42.06
CA HIS A 58 -8.58 6.78 -40.69
C HIS A 58 -7.50 7.55 -39.93
N ASP A 59 -7.88 8.16 -38.81
CA ASP A 59 -6.94 8.97 -38.02
C ASP A 59 -5.90 8.06 -37.33
N LEU A 60 -4.64 8.50 -37.26
CA LEU A 60 -3.52 7.80 -36.62
C LEU A 60 -3.20 6.39 -37.17
N GLN A 61 -3.68 6.07 -38.37
CA GLN A 61 -3.48 4.77 -39.04
C GLN A 61 -3.12 4.98 -40.52
N SER A 62 -2.22 5.94 -40.77
CA SER A 62 -1.68 6.18 -42.11
C SER A 62 -0.79 5.01 -42.53
N LYS A 63 -0.99 4.50 -43.76
CA LYS A 63 -0.14 3.46 -44.36
C LYS A 63 1.15 4.02 -44.99
N GLU A 64 1.21 5.33 -45.18
CA GLU A 64 2.36 6.02 -45.76
C GLU A 64 3.54 5.96 -44.78
N LEU A 65 4.69 5.48 -45.28
CA LEU A 65 5.93 5.46 -44.52
C LEU A 65 6.51 6.89 -44.47
N PRO A 66 6.80 7.44 -43.28
CA PRO A 66 7.44 8.74 -43.18
C PRO A 66 8.90 8.66 -43.66
N SER A 67 9.44 9.78 -44.13
CA SER A 67 10.88 9.91 -44.34
C SER A 67 11.58 9.86 -42.97
N THR A 68 12.48 8.88 -42.78
CA THR A 68 13.20 8.65 -41.51
C THR A 68 14.61 9.25 -41.48
N ARG A 69 14.97 10.08 -42.48
CA ARG A 69 16.31 10.69 -42.55
C ARG A 69 16.53 11.67 -41.40
N ILE A 70 17.59 11.46 -40.61
CA ILE A 70 18.06 12.39 -39.58
C ILE A 70 19.02 13.38 -40.26
N GLN A 71 18.75 14.68 -40.14
CA GLN A 71 19.63 15.71 -40.69
C GLN A 71 20.94 15.77 -39.89
N PRO A 72 22.12 15.77 -40.55
CA PRO A 72 23.39 15.99 -39.86
C PRO A 72 23.41 17.41 -39.27
N ASP A 73 23.66 17.50 -37.96
CA ASP A 73 23.77 18.77 -37.23
C ASP A 73 24.95 18.66 -36.24
N ARG A 74 25.78 19.70 -36.17
CA ARG A 74 26.90 19.74 -35.20
C ARG A 74 26.42 19.71 -33.76
N ARG A 75 25.17 20.15 -33.51
CA ARG A 75 24.54 20.16 -32.19
C ARG A 75 24.38 18.78 -31.56
N TRP A 76 24.35 17.71 -32.35
CA TRP A 76 24.27 16.34 -31.83
C TRP A 76 25.49 15.95 -30.99
N PHE A 77 26.64 16.54 -31.30
CA PHE A 77 27.93 16.17 -30.69
C PHE A 77 28.34 17.11 -29.55
N GLY A 78 27.53 18.12 -29.23
CA GLY A 78 27.77 19.03 -28.12
C GLY A 78 27.19 18.50 -26.81
N ASN A 79 27.80 18.87 -25.68
CA ASN A 79 27.27 18.55 -24.35
C ASN A 79 25.89 19.20 -24.15
N THR A 80 24.85 18.38 -23.96
CA THR A 80 23.47 18.86 -23.83
C THR A 80 23.09 19.27 -22.41
N ARG A 81 23.74 18.68 -21.39
CA ARG A 81 23.58 19.01 -19.97
C ARG A 81 24.94 18.99 -19.30
N VAL A 82 25.32 20.11 -18.69
CA VAL A 82 26.56 20.26 -17.93
C VAL A 82 26.19 20.77 -16.53
N VAL A 83 26.80 20.21 -15.50
CA VAL A 83 26.60 20.61 -14.09
C VAL A 83 27.97 20.88 -13.48
N ASN A 84 28.09 21.96 -12.70
CA ASN A 84 29.32 22.30 -12.00
C ASN A 84 29.45 21.47 -10.70
N GLN A 85 30.67 21.08 -10.35
CA GLN A 85 30.95 20.23 -9.18
C GLN A 85 30.42 20.82 -7.86
N LYS A 86 30.69 22.12 -7.61
CA LYS A 86 30.20 22.82 -6.41
C LYS A 86 28.68 22.85 -6.31
N ALA A 87 28.00 23.01 -7.46
CA ALA A 87 26.54 23.01 -7.51
C ALA A 87 25.96 21.61 -7.28
N LEU A 88 26.70 20.57 -7.67
CA LEU A 88 26.32 19.18 -7.45
C LEU A 88 26.45 18.79 -5.98
N GLU A 89 27.54 19.19 -5.31
CA GLU A 89 27.74 18.99 -3.87
C GLU A 89 26.64 19.69 -3.06
N PHE A 90 26.40 20.98 -3.31
CA PHE A 90 25.31 21.71 -2.69
C PHE A 90 23.94 21.04 -2.92
N PHE A 91 23.67 20.59 -4.14
CA PHE A 91 22.43 19.88 -4.46
C PHE A 91 22.29 18.55 -3.70
N ARG A 92 23.38 17.81 -3.51
CA ARG A 92 23.38 16.56 -2.73
C ARG A 92 23.04 16.83 -1.27
N GLU A 93 23.69 17.83 -0.66
CA GLU A 93 23.47 18.20 0.75
C GLU A 93 22.04 18.69 0.99
N GLU A 94 21.53 19.60 0.16
CA GLU A 94 20.15 20.09 0.29
C GLU A 94 19.13 18.98 0.11
N LEU A 95 19.34 18.09 -0.87
CA LEU A 95 18.36 17.05 -1.17
C LEU A 95 18.38 15.96 -0.10
N GLN A 96 19.55 15.59 0.44
CA GLN A 96 19.65 14.66 1.57
C GLN A 96 18.98 15.24 2.82
N THR A 97 19.23 16.52 3.12
CA THR A 97 18.59 17.23 4.23
C THR A 97 17.08 17.24 4.07
N ARG A 98 16.56 17.64 2.90
CA ARG A 98 15.11 17.71 2.68
C ARG A 98 14.45 16.33 2.60
N LEU A 99 15.10 15.31 2.02
CA LEU A 99 14.55 13.94 1.96
C LEU A 99 14.61 13.18 3.27
N SER A 100 15.37 13.65 4.27
CA SER A 100 15.36 13.05 5.60
C SER A 100 13.97 13.13 6.25
N SER A 101 13.20 14.17 5.94
CA SER A 101 11.82 14.32 6.37
C SER A 101 10.87 13.65 5.39
N ASN A 102 10.05 12.72 5.90
CA ASN A 102 9.04 12.01 5.12
C ASN A 102 7.85 12.90 4.71
N TYR A 103 7.76 14.12 5.25
CA TYR A 103 6.75 15.11 4.88
C TYR A 103 7.16 15.94 3.66
N ASN A 104 8.44 15.95 3.30
CA ASN A 104 8.93 16.73 2.16
C ASN A 104 8.68 16.02 0.84
N VAL A 105 8.26 16.79 -0.17
CA VAL A 105 7.79 16.26 -1.44
C VAL A 105 8.52 16.88 -2.63
N ILE A 106 9.09 16.02 -3.48
CA ILE A 106 9.66 16.44 -4.77
C ILE A 106 8.53 16.55 -5.81
N LEU A 107 8.27 17.78 -6.30
CA LEU A 107 7.22 18.03 -7.29
C LEU A 107 7.64 17.76 -8.74
N LYS A 108 8.90 18.03 -9.09
CA LYS A 108 9.39 18.00 -10.49
C LYS A 108 10.64 17.13 -10.65
N GLU A 109 10.54 15.88 -10.21
CA GLU A 109 11.64 14.91 -10.26
C GLU A 109 12.26 14.76 -11.66
N ARG A 110 11.45 14.74 -12.72
CA ARG A 110 11.91 14.53 -14.12
C ARG A 110 12.92 15.58 -14.62
N LYS A 111 12.98 16.75 -13.99
CA LYS A 111 13.92 17.81 -14.36
C LYS A 111 15.23 17.73 -13.59
N LEU A 112 15.26 16.98 -12.49
CA LEU A 112 16.41 16.88 -11.59
C LEU A 112 17.29 15.69 -12.00
N PRO A 113 18.63 15.82 -11.88
CA PRO A 113 19.56 14.74 -12.20
C PRO A 113 19.66 13.73 -11.04
N MET A 114 18.57 13.01 -10.78
CA MET A 114 18.47 12.09 -9.62
C MET A 114 19.48 10.94 -9.66
N SER A 115 20.00 10.57 -10.83
CA SER A 115 21.04 9.54 -10.98
C SER A 115 22.36 9.94 -10.32
N LEU A 116 22.63 11.23 -10.15
CA LEU A 116 23.88 11.75 -9.58
C LEU A 116 23.92 11.69 -8.05
N LEU A 117 22.84 11.23 -7.39
CA LEU A 117 22.77 11.07 -5.93
C LEU A 117 23.27 9.71 -5.43
N ASN A 118 23.14 8.67 -6.25
CA ASN A 118 23.52 7.33 -5.85
C ASN A 118 25.01 7.13 -6.16
N ASP A 119 25.90 7.54 -5.26
CA ASP A 119 27.27 7.02 -5.30
C ASP A 119 27.19 5.53 -4.96
N HIS A 120 27.55 4.67 -5.93
CA HIS A 120 27.70 3.25 -5.65
C HIS A 120 28.71 3.11 -4.53
N GLN A 121 28.26 2.61 -3.36
CA GLN A 121 29.19 2.21 -2.30
C GLN A 121 30.25 1.32 -2.97
N LYS A 122 31.52 1.71 -2.83
CA LYS A 122 32.66 0.96 -3.35
C LYS A 122 32.44 -0.51 -3.01
N GLN A 123 32.52 -1.39 -4.02
CA GLN A 123 32.33 -2.83 -3.84
C GLN A 123 33.16 -3.30 -2.64
N VAL A 124 32.47 -3.71 -1.57
CA VAL A 124 33.11 -4.11 -0.30
C VAL A 124 33.93 -5.40 -0.48
N LYS A 125 33.65 -6.18 -1.53
CA LYS A 125 34.34 -7.42 -1.85
C LYS A 125 34.99 -7.34 -3.23
N VAL A 126 36.27 -7.68 -3.29
CA VAL A 126 37.02 -7.84 -4.54
C VAL A 126 36.42 -8.99 -5.36
N HIS A 127 36.27 -8.79 -6.67
CA HIS A 127 35.77 -9.83 -7.57
C HIS A 127 36.80 -10.96 -7.71
N LEU A 128 36.63 -12.04 -6.92
CA LEU A 128 37.59 -13.16 -6.86
C LEU A 128 37.78 -13.88 -8.21
N LEU A 129 36.77 -13.86 -9.07
CA LEU A 129 36.81 -14.55 -10.37
C LEU A 129 37.80 -13.91 -11.36
N ASP A 130 38.15 -12.63 -11.17
CA ASP A 130 39.16 -11.96 -11.99
C ASP A 130 40.57 -12.50 -11.68
N ASN A 131 40.76 -13.01 -10.45
CA ASN A 131 42.03 -13.56 -9.99
C ASN A 131 42.08 -15.09 -10.11
N GLU A 132 40.99 -15.79 -9.80
CA GLU A 132 40.90 -17.25 -9.81
C GLU A 132 39.61 -17.72 -10.51
N PRO A 133 39.66 -18.00 -11.82
CA PRO A 133 38.56 -18.64 -12.54
C PRO A 133 38.25 -20.03 -11.97
N PHE A 134 36.99 -20.49 -12.08
CA PHE A 134 36.55 -21.78 -11.53
C PHE A 134 37.39 -22.97 -11.98
N ALA A 135 37.82 -23.01 -13.24
CA ALA A 135 38.65 -24.08 -13.80
C ALA A 135 40.05 -24.16 -13.16
N ASP A 136 40.58 -23.02 -12.72
CA ASP A 136 41.88 -22.92 -12.06
C ASP A 136 41.76 -23.20 -10.55
N ALA A 137 40.60 -22.91 -9.95
CA ALA A 137 40.31 -23.19 -8.54
C ALA A 137 40.11 -24.69 -8.26
N PHE A 138 39.31 -25.39 -9.07
CA PHE A 138 38.98 -26.81 -8.87
C PHE A 138 38.72 -27.55 -10.18
N GLY A 139 39.15 -28.81 -10.27
CA GLY A 139 38.98 -29.66 -11.46
C GLY A 139 40.32 -30.12 -12.08
N PRO A 140 40.29 -30.77 -13.26
CA PRO A 140 41.48 -31.37 -13.86
C PRO A 140 42.54 -30.34 -14.29
N LYS A 141 42.15 -29.09 -14.50
CA LYS A 141 43.04 -27.96 -14.84
C LYS A 141 43.42 -27.10 -13.61
N THR A 142 43.20 -27.62 -12.39
CA THR A 142 43.44 -26.86 -11.15
C THR A 142 44.90 -26.40 -11.03
N LYS A 143 45.06 -25.09 -10.84
CA LYS A 143 46.35 -24.44 -10.53
C LYS A 143 46.49 -24.12 -9.06
N ARG A 144 45.39 -24.14 -8.29
CA ARG A 144 45.39 -23.87 -6.86
C ARG A 144 45.97 -25.05 -6.07
N LYS A 145 47.20 -24.89 -5.58
CA LYS A 145 47.90 -25.91 -4.78
C LYS A 145 47.81 -25.69 -3.27
N ARG A 146 47.58 -24.46 -2.81
CA ARG A 146 47.51 -24.10 -1.39
C ARG A 146 46.23 -23.31 -1.09
N PRO A 147 45.57 -23.53 0.06
CA PRO A 147 44.46 -22.70 0.51
C PRO A 147 44.97 -21.34 1.01
N LYS A 148 44.16 -20.30 0.80
CA LYS A 148 44.33 -19.02 1.47
C LYS A 148 43.68 -19.14 2.85
N LEU A 149 44.49 -19.46 3.86
CA LEU A 149 44.02 -19.58 5.25
C LEU A 149 43.93 -18.18 5.87
N MET A 150 42.89 -17.97 6.68
CA MET A 150 42.72 -16.74 7.48
C MET A 150 43.35 -16.85 8.88
N ALA A 151 44.19 -17.86 9.10
CA ALA A 151 44.92 -18.07 10.34
C ALA A 151 46.42 -18.18 10.00
N LEU A 152 47.25 -17.54 10.81
CA LEU A 152 48.71 -17.54 10.65
C LEU A 152 49.34 -18.75 11.35
N ASP A 153 48.83 -19.09 12.54
CA ASP A 153 49.36 -20.14 13.41
C ASP A 153 48.35 -21.25 13.68
N TYR A 154 48.85 -22.42 14.09
CA TYR A 154 48.03 -23.58 14.42
C TYR A 154 47.08 -23.31 15.60
N GLU A 155 47.56 -22.63 16.63
CA GLU A 155 46.74 -22.27 17.80
C GLU A 155 45.57 -21.35 17.42
N ALA A 156 45.80 -20.40 16.50
CA ALA A 156 44.75 -19.51 16.00
C ALA A 156 43.72 -20.26 15.13
N LEU A 157 44.13 -21.33 14.46
CA LEU A 157 43.21 -22.19 13.72
C LEU A 157 42.34 -23.01 14.68
N VAL A 158 42.91 -23.61 15.72
CA VAL A 158 42.17 -24.37 16.74
C VAL A 158 41.10 -23.49 17.39
N LYS A 159 41.45 -22.28 17.83
CA LYS A 159 40.49 -21.31 18.40
C LYS A 159 39.34 -20.98 17.45
N LYS A 160 39.60 -20.92 16.13
CA LYS A 160 38.52 -20.70 15.13
C LYS A 160 37.64 -21.93 14.94
N VAL A 161 38.22 -23.12 15.03
CA VAL A 161 37.46 -24.37 14.96
C VAL A 161 36.52 -24.47 16.15
N ASP A 162 37.01 -24.17 17.36
CA ASP A 162 36.20 -24.18 18.58
C ASP A 162 35.04 -23.18 18.46
N VAL A 163 35.30 -21.93 18.08
CA VAL A 163 34.24 -20.93 17.87
C VAL A 163 33.25 -21.36 16.76
N SER A 164 33.72 -21.95 15.67
CA SER A 164 32.84 -22.43 14.60
C SER A 164 32.02 -23.64 15.02
N HIS A 165 32.53 -24.45 15.95
CA HIS A 165 31.84 -25.60 16.52
C HIS A 165 30.77 -25.12 17.50
N ASP A 166 31.10 -24.19 18.39
CA ASP A 166 30.15 -23.53 19.27
C ASP A 166 29.05 -22.83 18.46
N ASP A 167 29.40 -22.08 17.41
CA ASP A 167 28.43 -21.47 16.48
C ASP A 167 27.53 -22.51 15.77
N PHE A 168 28.06 -23.71 15.53
CA PHE A 168 27.30 -24.79 14.90
C PHE A 168 26.36 -25.44 15.92
N GLU A 169 26.83 -25.73 17.13
CA GLU A 169 26.02 -26.26 18.23
C GLU A 169 24.95 -25.26 18.67
N ASP A 170 25.23 -23.96 18.69
CA ASP A 170 24.24 -22.93 18.99
C ASP A 170 23.15 -22.87 17.92
N LYS A 171 23.51 -23.04 16.64
CA LYS A 171 22.55 -23.03 15.53
C LYS A 171 21.75 -24.33 15.43
N HIS A 172 22.40 -25.46 15.66
CA HIS A 172 21.85 -26.78 15.37
C HIS A 172 21.49 -27.62 16.60
N GLY A 173 22.01 -27.29 17.78
CA GLY A 173 21.66 -27.92 19.05
C GLY A 173 20.22 -27.63 19.48
N ALA A 174 19.67 -26.48 19.09
CA ALA A 174 18.25 -26.17 19.24
C ALA A 174 17.40 -26.67 18.05
N SER A 175 18.01 -26.87 16.89
CA SER A 175 17.37 -27.50 15.73
C SER A 175 17.62 -29.01 15.78
N THR A 176 17.08 -29.69 16.79
CA THR A 176 16.80 -31.13 16.63
C THR A 176 15.85 -31.21 15.45
N SER A 177 16.38 -31.46 14.25
CA SER A 177 15.58 -31.81 13.10
C SER A 177 14.92 -33.11 13.48
N VAL A 178 13.76 -33.03 14.12
CA VAL A 178 12.76 -34.07 14.03
C VAL A 178 12.63 -34.27 12.53
N ASP A 179 13.21 -35.35 12.02
CA ASP A 179 12.97 -35.76 10.66
C ASP A 179 11.44 -35.80 10.56
N GLU A 180 10.83 -34.81 9.90
CA GLU A 180 9.37 -34.73 9.73
C GLU A 180 8.83 -36.01 9.03
N ASN A 181 9.74 -36.82 8.48
CA ASN A 181 9.48 -38.10 7.85
C ASN A 181 9.89 -39.33 8.69
N ALA A 182 10.33 -39.19 9.95
CA ALA A 182 10.72 -40.32 10.80
C ALA A 182 9.54 -41.28 11.03
N ASP A 183 8.33 -40.72 11.16
CA ASP A 183 7.09 -41.47 11.41
C ASP A 183 6.31 -41.77 10.12
N GLY A 184 6.80 -41.34 8.95
CA GLY A 184 6.16 -41.55 7.64
C GLY A 184 4.88 -40.74 7.38
N PHE A 185 4.44 -39.90 8.33
CA PHE A 185 3.33 -38.96 8.14
C PHE A 185 3.80 -37.71 7.41
N ARG A 186 2.91 -37.09 6.63
CA ARG A 186 3.15 -35.81 5.98
C ARG A 186 2.02 -34.86 6.31
N ASP A 187 2.36 -33.59 6.46
CA ASP A 187 1.38 -32.54 6.61
C ASP A 187 0.43 -32.48 5.41
N LEU A 188 -0.82 -32.13 5.71
CA LEU A 188 -1.85 -32.00 4.71
C LEU A 188 -1.49 -30.87 3.74
N VAL A 189 -1.81 -31.06 2.45
CA VAL A 189 -1.54 -30.02 1.45
C VAL A 189 -2.39 -28.78 1.76
N ARG A 190 -1.71 -27.64 1.91
CA ARG A 190 -2.32 -26.32 2.08
C ARG A 190 -3.40 -26.07 1.04
N HIS A 191 -4.59 -25.68 1.52
CA HIS A 191 -5.72 -25.46 0.63
C HIS A 191 -5.51 -24.21 -0.24
N THR A 192 -5.84 -24.31 -1.54
CA THR A 192 -5.78 -23.21 -2.54
C THR A 192 -6.57 -21.95 -2.18
N MET A 193 -7.42 -21.98 -1.15
CA MET A 193 -8.17 -20.80 -0.70
C MET A 193 -7.28 -19.77 -0.02
N PHE A 194 -6.16 -20.18 0.58
CA PHE A 194 -5.20 -19.29 1.23
C PHE A 194 -4.36 -18.49 0.21
N GLU A 195 -4.30 -18.96 -1.04
CA GLU A 195 -3.66 -18.25 -2.15
C GLU A 195 -4.56 -17.15 -2.73
N LYS A 196 -5.83 -17.06 -2.30
CA LYS A 196 -6.74 -15.99 -2.74
C LYS A 196 -6.22 -14.63 -2.30
N GLY A 197 -6.17 -13.70 -3.25
CA GLY A 197 -5.54 -12.38 -3.05
C GLY A 197 -4.12 -12.28 -3.63
N GLN A 198 -3.47 -13.40 -3.92
CA GLN A 198 -2.14 -13.46 -4.54
C GLN A 198 -2.18 -13.70 -6.06
N SER A 199 -3.37 -13.81 -6.65
CA SER A 199 -3.53 -14.07 -8.09
C SER A 199 -2.90 -12.98 -8.97
N LYS A 200 -2.20 -13.38 -10.04
CA LYS A 200 -1.64 -12.48 -11.07
C LYS A 200 -2.66 -11.46 -11.57
N ARG A 201 -3.94 -11.83 -11.68
CA ARG A 201 -5.01 -10.92 -12.08
C ARG A 201 -5.14 -9.73 -11.13
N ILE A 202 -5.17 -10.00 -9.82
CA ILE A 202 -5.35 -8.98 -8.78
C ILE A 202 -4.11 -8.08 -8.73
N TRP A 203 -2.92 -8.66 -8.85
CA TRP A 203 -1.66 -7.92 -8.94
C TRP A 203 -1.59 -7.03 -10.19
N SER A 204 -2.05 -7.49 -11.34
CA SER A 204 -2.15 -6.66 -12.55
C SER A 204 -3.11 -5.48 -12.36
N GLU A 205 -4.24 -5.67 -11.66
CA GLU A 205 -5.14 -4.58 -11.31
C GLU A 205 -4.49 -3.59 -10.34
N LEU A 206 -3.75 -4.07 -9.34
CA LEU A 206 -2.99 -3.26 -8.40
C LEU A 206 -1.99 -2.35 -9.13
N TYR A 207 -1.16 -2.92 -10.01
CA TYR A 207 -0.16 -2.14 -10.74
C TYR A 207 -0.79 -1.11 -11.70
N LYS A 208 -1.96 -1.39 -12.29
CA LYS A 208 -2.73 -0.40 -13.06
C LYS A 208 -3.17 0.79 -12.20
N VAL A 209 -3.66 0.52 -10.98
CA VAL A 209 -4.07 1.55 -10.01
C VAL A 209 -2.87 2.39 -9.60
N ILE A 210 -1.74 1.75 -9.27
CA ILE A 210 -0.50 2.43 -8.93
C ILE A 210 -0.07 3.32 -10.09
N ASP A 211 -0.01 2.79 -11.32
CA ASP A 211 0.42 3.57 -12.49
C ASP A 211 -0.48 4.78 -12.78
N SER A 212 -1.80 4.59 -12.65
CA SER A 212 -2.77 5.63 -12.93
C SER A 212 -2.94 6.67 -11.81
N SER A 213 -2.41 6.41 -10.61
CA SER A 213 -2.57 7.27 -9.44
C SER A 213 -1.40 8.25 -9.26
N ASP A 214 -1.75 9.45 -8.81
CA ASP A 214 -0.82 10.50 -8.40
C ASP A 214 -0.49 10.44 -6.91
N VAL A 215 -1.46 9.96 -6.12
CA VAL A 215 -1.39 9.76 -4.68
C VAL A 215 -1.95 8.37 -4.40
N VAL A 216 -1.23 7.60 -3.60
CA VAL A 216 -1.62 6.27 -3.14
C VAL A 216 -1.98 6.37 -1.66
N VAL A 217 -3.21 5.99 -1.32
CA VAL A 217 -3.68 5.88 0.05
C VAL A 217 -3.71 4.41 0.42
N GLN A 218 -2.85 4.01 1.35
CA GLN A 218 -2.81 2.65 1.86
C GLN A 218 -3.68 2.56 3.10
N VAL A 219 -4.79 1.83 2.99
CA VAL A 219 -5.76 1.65 4.07
C VAL A 219 -5.34 0.47 4.94
N LEU A 220 -5.20 0.71 6.23
CA LEU A 220 -4.81 -0.24 7.27
C LEU A 220 -5.99 -0.49 8.23
N ASP A 221 -6.04 -1.65 8.86
CA ASP A 221 -6.99 -1.96 9.94
C ASP A 221 -6.39 -1.51 11.28
N ALA A 222 -7.09 -0.66 12.04
CA ALA A 222 -6.61 -0.11 13.31
C ALA A 222 -6.31 -1.17 14.37
N ARG A 223 -6.93 -2.36 14.27
CA ARG A 223 -6.75 -3.46 15.22
C ARG A 223 -5.37 -4.12 15.10
N ASP A 224 -4.85 -4.22 13.88
CA ASP A 224 -3.51 -4.75 13.59
C ASP A 224 -2.91 -4.03 12.37
N PRO A 225 -2.33 -2.83 12.58
CA PRO A 225 -1.84 -2.01 11.49
C PRO A 225 -0.61 -2.63 10.81
N TYR A 226 0.29 -3.27 11.57
CA TYR A 226 1.48 -3.91 11.00
C TYR A 226 1.13 -5.18 10.22
N GLY A 227 0.21 -6.02 10.70
CA GLY A 227 -0.19 -7.22 9.98
C GLY A 227 -0.98 -6.94 8.69
N THR A 228 -1.61 -5.77 8.58
CA THR A 228 -2.33 -5.32 7.37
C THR A 228 -1.54 -4.34 6.49
N ARG A 229 -0.27 -4.06 6.86
CA ARG A 229 0.65 -3.22 6.08
C ARG A 229 1.38 -4.05 5.02
N CYS A 230 1.62 -3.45 3.86
CA CYS A 230 2.27 -4.11 2.73
C CYS A 230 3.61 -3.45 2.41
N TYR A 231 4.67 -3.85 3.12
CA TYR A 231 6.02 -3.31 2.92
C TYR A 231 6.56 -3.49 1.50
N HIS A 232 6.13 -4.55 0.79
CA HIS A 232 6.52 -4.76 -0.60
C HIS A 232 6.05 -3.62 -1.51
N LEU A 233 4.81 -3.15 -1.33
CA LEU A 233 4.29 -2.02 -2.09
C LEU A 233 5.08 -0.75 -1.80
N GLU A 234 5.42 -0.52 -0.54
CA GLU A 234 6.16 0.66 -0.10
C GLU A 234 7.58 0.66 -0.69
N LYS A 235 8.26 -0.48 -0.66
CA LYS A 235 9.56 -0.68 -1.31
C LYS A 235 9.47 -0.44 -2.82
N HIS A 236 8.47 -1.01 -3.48
CA HIS A 236 8.24 -0.81 -4.91
C HIS A 236 8.01 0.67 -5.26
N LEU A 237 7.25 1.40 -4.44
CA LEU A 237 7.03 2.84 -4.64
C LEU A 237 8.30 3.66 -4.43
N LYS A 238 9.10 3.37 -3.40
CA LYS A 238 10.39 4.04 -3.14
C LYS A 238 11.42 3.80 -4.26
N GLU A 239 11.46 2.60 -4.81
CA GLU A 239 12.44 2.22 -5.83
C GLU A 239 12.01 2.69 -7.23
N ASN A 240 10.76 2.44 -7.63
CA ASN A 240 10.31 2.61 -9.02
C ASN A 240 9.45 3.87 -9.25
N CYS A 241 8.78 4.39 -8.22
CA CYS A 241 7.74 5.43 -8.36
C CYS A 241 7.90 6.60 -7.37
N LYS A 242 9.10 7.15 -7.22
CA LYS A 242 9.42 8.26 -6.27
C LYS A 242 8.53 9.50 -6.39
N HIS A 243 8.04 9.82 -7.60
CA HIS A 243 7.12 10.92 -7.88
C HIS A 243 5.68 10.73 -7.36
N LYS A 244 5.33 9.54 -6.85
CA LYS A 244 4.01 9.24 -6.27
C LYS A 244 4.05 9.45 -4.77
N HIS A 245 2.98 10.01 -4.21
CA HIS A 245 2.89 10.27 -2.77
C HIS A 245 2.13 9.14 -2.10
N MET A 246 2.61 8.70 -0.94
CA MET A 246 1.93 7.69 -0.14
C MET A 246 1.40 8.29 1.16
N VAL A 247 0.18 7.92 1.52
CA VAL A 247 -0.48 8.31 2.77
C VAL A 247 -1.06 7.06 3.40
N LEU A 248 -0.84 6.85 4.70
CA LEU A 248 -1.48 5.74 5.42
C LEU A 248 -2.81 6.21 6.00
N LEU A 249 -3.82 5.37 5.90
CA LEU A 249 -5.15 5.62 6.45
C LEU A 249 -5.52 4.49 7.41
N LEU A 250 -5.47 4.79 8.70
CA LEU A 250 -5.85 3.88 9.76
C LEU A 250 -7.38 3.86 9.87
N ASN A 251 -8.03 2.80 9.39
CA ASN A 251 -9.48 2.68 9.39
C ASN A 251 -9.98 1.73 10.48
N LYS A 252 -11.27 1.81 10.83
CA LYS A 252 -11.91 1.07 11.93
C LYS A 252 -11.43 1.48 13.32
N CYS A 253 -11.11 2.76 13.50
CA CYS A 253 -10.71 3.30 14.80
C CYS A 253 -11.78 3.16 15.88
N ASP A 254 -13.04 2.95 15.50
CA ASP A 254 -14.15 2.69 16.43
C ASP A 254 -14.05 1.36 17.18
N LEU A 255 -13.30 0.39 16.64
CA LEU A 255 -13.12 -0.94 17.23
C LEU A 255 -11.93 -1.00 18.21
N VAL A 256 -11.23 0.10 18.44
CA VAL A 256 -9.98 0.15 19.21
C VAL A 256 -10.05 1.32 20.20
N PRO A 257 -9.49 1.21 21.41
CA PRO A 257 -9.44 2.33 22.35
C PRO A 257 -8.72 3.55 21.76
N ALA A 258 -9.12 4.74 22.22
CA ALA A 258 -8.61 6.01 21.69
C ALA A 258 -7.09 6.16 21.89
N TRP A 259 -6.57 5.73 23.05
CA TRP A 259 -5.13 5.79 23.33
C TRP A 259 -4.31 4.92 22.38
N ALA A 260 -4.81 3.72 22.05
CA ALA A 260 -4.12 2.80 21.14
C ALA A 260 -4.10 3.36 19.72
N THR A 261 -5.22 3.92 19.26
CA THR A 261 -5.26 4.64 17.96
C THR A 261 -4.26 5.81 17.94
N LYS A 262 -4.19 6.60 19.01
CA LYS A 262 -3.22 7.71 19.13
C LYS A 262 -1.77 7.21 19.12
N GLY A 263 -1.47 6.13 19.84
CA GLY A 263 -0.14 5.51 19.85
C GLY A 263 0.27 5.01 18.45
N TRP A 264 -0.63 4.33 17.74
CA TRP A 264 -0.38 3.92 16.35
C TRP A 264 -0.18 5.10 15.39
N LEU A 265 -0.95 6.19 15.53
CA LEU A 265 -0.73 7.41 14.77
C LEU A 265 0.67 7.97 15.01
N ARG A 266 1.16 8.01 16.26
CA ARG A 266 2.51 8.51 16.57
C ARG A 266 3.60 7.65 15.91
N VAL A 267 3.50 6.33 16.03
CA VAL A 267 4.47 5.39 15.45
C VAL A 267 4.51 5.51 13.94
N LEU A 268 3.36 5.43 13.28
CA LEU A 268 3.30 5.41 11.82
C LEU A 268 3.60 6.77 11.20
N SER A 269 3.28 7.87 11.89
CA SER A 269 3.55 9.24 11.41
C SER A 269 5.03 9.52 11.21
N LYS A 270 5.91 8.81 11.93
CA LYS A 270 7.37 8.91 11.73
C LYS A 270 7.77 8.49 10.31
N GLU A 271 7.08 7.51 9.74
CA GLU A 271 7.39 6.96 8.42
C GLU A 271 6.60 7.62 7.29
N TYR A 272 5.30 7.81 7.47
CA TYR A 272 4.42 8.36 6.44
C TYR A 272 3.32 9.22 7.07
N PRO A 273 2.80 10.24 6.37
CA PRO A 273 1.61 10.95 6.83
C PRO A 273 0.47 9.96 7.09
N THR A 274 0.00 9.89 8.33
CA THR A 274 -1.04 8.95 8.75
C THR A 274 -2.27 9.67 9.27
N LEU A 275 -3.45 9.18 8.91
CA LEU A 275 -4.73 9.73 9.33
C LEU A 275 -5.58 8.62 9.94
N ALA A 276 -6.25 8.93 11.05
CA ALA A 276 -7.27 8.06 11.64
C ALA A 276 -8.62 8.30 10.96
N PHE A 277 -9.36 7.20 10.73
CA PHE A 277 -10.60 7.22 9.97
C PHE A 277 -11.61 6.21 10.53
N HIS A 278 -12.87 6.63 10.53
CA HIS A 278 -14.00 5.73 10.72
C HIS A 278 -14.96 5.90 9.54
N ALA A 279 -15.06 4.83 8.74
CA ALA A 279 -15.86 4.82 7.52
C ALA A 279 -17.32 4.51 7.81
N SER A 280 -18.12 5.57 7.93
CA SER A 280 -19.58 5.52 7.93
C SER A 280 -20.14 6.61 7.01
N VAL A 281 -21.30 6.39 6.39
CA VAL A 281 -21.94 7.41 5.54
C VAL A 281 -22.59 8.50 6.40
N THR A 282 -23.08 8.13 7.58
CA THR A 282 -23.82 9.01 8.50
C THR A 282 -22.90 9.62 9.55
N LYS A 283 -22.21 8.78 10.33
CA LYS A 283 -21.35 9.19 11.45
C LYS A 283 -19.88 8.93 11.14
N SER A 284 -19.28 9.72 10.24
CA SER A 284 -17.87 9.53 9.85
C SER A 284 -16.89 10.28 10.75
N PHE A 285 -15.70 9.72 10.97
CA PHE A 285 -14.55 10.43 11.55
C PHE A 285 -13.40 10.53 10.55
N GLY A 286 -12.62 11.61 10.60
CA GLY A 286 -11.45 11.82 9.72
C GLY A 286 -11.75 12.23 8.27
N LYS A 287 -13.02 12.27 7.86
CA LYS A 287 -13.46 12.70 6.52
C LYS A 287 -12.94 14.09 6.13
N GLY A 288 -13.06 15.07 7.03
CA GLY A 288 -12.59 16.44 6.78
C GLY A 288 -11.08 16.52 6.62
N SER A 289 -10.34 15.79 7.47
CA SER A 289 -8.88 15.72 7.44
C SER A 289 -8.38 15.11 6.13
N LEU A 290 -8.93 13.97 5.71
CA LEU A 290 -8.55 13.33 4.45
C LEU A 290 -8.89 14.24 3.24
N LEU A 291 -10.05 14.90 3.23
CA LEU A 291 -10.38 15.87 2.20
C LEU A 291 -9.43 17.07 2.16
N SER A 292 -8.97 17.55 3.32
CA SER A 292 -7.99 18.64 3.41
C SER A 292 -6.66 18.22 2.76
N VAL A 293 -6.13 17.06 3.14
CA VAL A 293 -4.89 16.50 2.58
C VAL A 293 -5.00 16.30 1.06
N LEU A 294 -6.09 15.71 0.57
CA LEU A 294 -6.29 15.52 -0.88
C LEU A 294 -6.40 16.85 -1.65
N ARG A 295 -7.00 17.88 -1.05
CA ARG A 295 -7.05 19.22 -1.65
C ARG A 295 -5.67 19.87 -1.71
N GLN A 296 -4.84 19.68 -0.69
CA GLN A 296 -3.47 20.18 -0.68
C GLN A 296 -2.65 19.52 -1.79
N PHE A 297 -2.75 18.20 -1.97
CA PHE A 297 -2.14 17.52 -3.14
C PHE A 297 -2.68 18.04 -4.48
N SER A 298 -3.96 18.35 -4.58
CA SER A 298 -4.55 18.96 -5.80
C SER A 298 -4.02 20.37 -6.08
N ARG A 299 -3.64 21.11 -5.03
CA ARG A 299 -3.04 22.44 -5.13
C ARG A 299 -1.55 22.36 -5.51
N LEU A 300 -0.82 21.40 -4.93
CA LEU A 300 0.57 21.09 -5.27
C LEU A 300 0.73 20.68 -6.74
N LYS A 301 -0.14 19.79 -7.24
CA LYS A 301 -0.18 19.36 -8.64
C LYS A 301 -1.11 20.25 -9.48
N SER A 302 -0.87 21.57 -9.45
CA SER A 302 -1.63 22.57 -10.22
C SER A 302 -1.38 22.51 -11.74
N ASP A 303 -0.26 21.92 -12.14
CA ASP A 303 0.11 21.67 -13.54
C ASP A 303 -0.80 20.63 -14.22
N LYS A 304 -1.38 19.72 -13.44
CA LYS A 304 -2.35 18.73 -13.91
C LYS A 304 -3.79 19.25 -13.83
N GLN A 305 -4.58 18.92 -14.85
CA GLN A 305 -6.02 19.25 -14.86
C GLN A 305 -6.76 18.59 -13.68
N ALA A 306 -6.45 17.32 -13.42
CA ALA A 306 -7.00 16.54 -12.32
C ALA A 306 -5.93 15.61 -11.74
N ILE A 307 -6.11 15.23 -10.48
CA ILE A 307 -5.33 14.23 -9.77
C ILE A 307 -6.15 12.96 -9.57
N SER A 308 -5.46 11.82 -9.60
CA SER A 308 -6.05 10.51 -9.31
C SER A 308 -5.50 9.96 -7.99
N VAL A 309 -6.37 9.46 -7.12
CA VAL A 309 -6.03 8.94 -5.80
C VAL A 309 -6.40 7.46 -5.75
N GLY A 310 -5.42 6.57 -5.61
CA GLY A 310 -5.65 5.12 -5.52
C GLY A 310 -5.77 4.64 -4.09
N PHE A 311 -6.82 3.88 -3.78
CA PHE A 311 -6.97 3.22 -2.47
C PHE A 311 -6.49 1.77 -2.55
N ILE A 312 -5.47 1.44 -1.77
CA ILE A 312 -4.80 0.12 -1.78
C ILE A 312 -4.78 -0.43 -0.34
N GLY A 313 -4.73 -1.75 -0.17
CA GLY A 313 -4.66 -2.39 1.14
C GLY A 313 -5.28 -3.80 1.15
N TYR A 314 -5.16 -4.48 2.28
CA TYR A 314 -5.66 -5.85 2.47
C TYR A 314 -7.18 -5.95 2.19
N PRO A 315 -7.70 -7.15 1.85
CA PRO A 315 -9.15 -7.40 1.86
C PRO A 315 -9.78 -6.96 3.19
N ASN A 316 -11.05 -6.54 3.16
CA ASN A 316 -11.84 -6.19 4.36
C ASN A 316 -11.32 -5.05 5.28
N VAL A 317 -10.25 -4.34 4.92
CA VAL A 317 -9.80 -3.12 5.65
C VAL A 317 -10.75 -1.92 5.50
N GLY A 318 -11.67 -1.97 4.52
CA GLY A 318 -12.69 -0.94 4.32
C GLY A 318 -12.43 0.10 3.22
N LYS A 319 -11.59 -0.20 2.22
CA LYS A 319 -11.29 0.69 1.06
C LYS A 319 -12.54 1.28 0.40
N SER A 320 -13.46 0.42 -0.03
CA SER A 320 -14.71 0.82 -0.68
C SER A 320 -15.64 1.60 0.26
N SER A 321 -15.63 1.30 1.57
CA SER A 321 -16.39 2.04 2.58
C SER A 321 -15.84 3.46 2.77
N VAL A 322 -14.52 3.64 2.81
CA VAL A 322 -13.88 4.97 2.86
C VAL A 322 -14.31 5.83 1.67
N ILE A 323 -14.35 5.26 0.47
CA ILE A 323 -14.79 5.96 -0.74
C ILE A 323 -16.27 6.39 -0.63
N ASN A 324 -17.14 5.50 -0.15
CA ASN A 324 -18.56 5.81 0.07
C ASN A 324 -18.74 6.94 1.10
N THR A 325 -17.96 6.94 2.18
CA THR A 325 -17.94 8.01 3.19
C THR A 325 -17.50 9.35 2.59
N LEU A 326 -16.44 9.36 1.77
CA LEU A 326 -15.98 10.55 1.07
C LEU A 326 -17.04 11.10 0.11
N ARG A 327 -17.81 10.21 -0.52
CA ARG A 327 -18.90 10.57 -1.43
C ARG A 327 -20.25 10.82 -0.75
N THR A 328 -20.35 10.59 0.55
CA THR A 328 -21.61 10.64 1.34
C THR A 328 -22.76 9.84 0.72
N LYS A 329 -22.43 8.80 -0.06
CA LYS A 329 -23.41 7.93 -0.72
C LYS A 329 -22.78 6.60 -1.07
N ASN A 330 -23.61 5.57 -1.22
CA ASN A 330 -23.18 4.23 -1.61
C ASN A 330 -22.88 4.20 -3.11
N VAL A 331 -21.60 4.33 -3.48
CA VAL A 331 -21.10 4.24 -4.86
C VAL A 331 -20.48 2.87 -5.12
N CYS A 332 -19.60 2.43 -4.23
CA CYS A 332 -19.00 1.11 -4.25
C CYS A 332 -19.89 0.10 -3.54
N LYS A 333 -19.93 -1.14 -4.04
CA LYS A 333 -20.50 -2.28 -3.31
C LYS A 333 -19.62 -2.61 -2.11
N VAL A 334 -20.25 -2.83 -0.96
CA VAL A 334 -19.57 -3.17 0.29
C VAL A 334 -20.24 -4.39 0.91
N ALA A 335 -19.44 -5.31 1.42
CA ALA A 335 -19.88 -6.50 2.14
C ALA A 335 -18.82 -6.88 3.18
N PRO A 336 -19.19 -7.56 4.28
CA PRO A 336 -18.24 -8.08 5.26
C PRO A 336 -17.46 -9.32 4.75
N ILE A 337 -17.67 -9.71 3.49
CA ILE A 337 -17.07 -10.88 2.87
C ILE A 337 -15.92 -10.42 1.97
N PRO A 338 -14.75 -11.09 2.03
CA PRO A 338 -13.64 -10.73 1.16
C PRO A 338 -13.94 -11.01 -0.32
N GLY A 339 -13.33 -10.18 -1.17
CA GLY A 339 -13.41 -10.31 -2.63
C GLY A 339 -14.69 -9.74 -3.26
N GLU A 340 -15.37 -8.81 -2.58
CA GLU A 340 -16.50 -8.07 -3.16
C GLU A 340 -16.05 -7.19 -4.34
N THR A 341 -15.03 -6.36 -4.12
CA THR A 341 -14.39 -5.57 -5.17
C THR A 341 -13.43 -6.46 -5.98
N LYS A 342 -13.78 -6.72 -7.25
CA LYS A 342 -13.00 -7.62 -8.14
C LYS A 342 -12.18 -6.91 -9.19
N VAL A 343 -12.58 -5.69 -9.57
CA VAL A 343 -12.00 -4.90 -10.67
C VAL A 343 -11.91 -3.46 -10.19
N TRP A 344 -10.86 -2.75 -10.62
CA TRP A 344 -10.72 -1.34 -10.30
C TRP A 344 -11.84 -0.47 -10.92
N GLN A 345 -12.15 0.65 -10.29
CA GLN A 345 -13.17 1.58 -10.78
C GLN A 345 -12.81 3.03 -10.47
N TYR A 346 -13.11 3.92 -11.42
CA TYR A 346 -12.94 5.36 -11.28
C TYR A 346 -14.18 6.01 -10.70
N ILE A 347 -13.99 6.80 -9.64
CA ILE A 347 -15.06 7.50 -8.93
C ILE A 347 -14.70 8.97 -8.85
N THR A 348 -15.61 9.81 -9.31
CA THR A 348 -15.40 11.26 -9.31
C THR A 348 -15.74 11.82 -7.93
N LEU A 349 -14.80 12.48 -7.25
CA LEU A 349 -15.06 13.16 -5.97
C LEU A 349 -15.37 14.64 -6.21
N THR A 350 -14.47 15.33 -6.92
CA THR A 350 -14.65 16.70 -7.41
C THR A 350 -14.24 16.76 -8.89
N LYS A 351 -14.39 17.93 -9.55
CA LYS A 351 -13.94 18.10 -10.94
C LYS A 351 -12.42 17.88 -11.12
N ARG A 352 -11.62 18.06 -10.06
CA ARG A 352 -10.16 17.92 -10.07
C ARG A 352 -9.64 16.66 -9.36
N ILE A 353 -10.47 15.92 -8.64
CA ILE A 353 -10.02 14.76 -7.84
C ILE A 353 -10.84 13.53 -8.22
N PHE A 354 -10.15 12.52 -8.74
CA PHE A 354 -10.68 11.19 -9.01
C PHE A 354 -10.15 10.21 -7.97
N LEU A 355 -11.02 9.32 -7.51
CA LEU A 355 -10.69 8.22 -6.61
C LEU A 355 -10.70 6.93 -7.42
N ILE A 356 -9.78 6.02 -7.09
CA ILE A 356 -9.69 4.71 -7.72
C ILE A 356 -9.81 3.66 -6.62
N ASP A 357 -10.85 2.83 -6.72
CA ASP A 357 -11.01 1.66 -5.84
C ASP A 357 -10.24 0.47 -6.41
N CYS A 358 -9.55 -0.29 -5.57
CA CYS A 358 -8.73 -1.44 -5.96
C CYS A 358 -9.22 -2.71 -5.24
N PRO A 359 -9.19 -3.90 -5.89
CA PRO A 359 -9.35 -5.16 -5.16
C PRO A 359 -8.34 -5.28 -4.02
N GLY A 360 -8.69 -6.01 -2.96
CA GLY A 360 -7.77 -6.31 -1.86
C GLY A 360 -6.63 -7.20 -2.32
N VAL A 361 -5.40 -6.82 -1.96
CA VAL A 361 -4.17 -7.54 -2.28
C VAL A 361 -3.59 -8.15 -1.02
N VAL A 362 -3.01 -9.34 -1.14
CA VAL A 362 -2.34 -10.04 -0.05
C VAL A 362 -0.94 -10.35 -0.52
N TYR A 363 0.04 -10.01 0.32
CA TYR A 363 1.43 -10.31 0.03
C TYR A 363 1.80 -11.69 0.56
N GLN A 364 2.79 -12.33 -0.08
CA GLN A 364 3.39 -13.56 0.42
C GLN A 364 4.34 -13.20 1.58
N ASN A 365 3.77 -13.02 2.76
CA ASN A 365 4.51 -13.03 4.00
C ASN A 365 4.61 -14.46 4.51
N HIS A 366 5.52 -14.72 5.45
CA HIS A 366 5.57 -15.96 6.25
C HIS A 366 4.41 -16.04 7.26
N ASP A 367 3.23 -15.55 6.89
CA ASP A 367 2.03 -15.58 7.73
C ASP A 367 1.50 -17.01 7.83
N SER A 368 1.10 -17.40 9.04
CA SER A 368 0.43 -18.67 9.31
C SER A 368 -0.97 -18.70 8.64
N GLU A 369 -1.56 -19.90 8.51
CA GLU A 369 -2.92 -20.02 7.97
C GLU A 369 -3.96 -19.32 8.84
N THR A 370 -3.81 -19.44 10.16
CA THR A 370 -4.64 -18.76 11.16
C THR A 370 -4.59 -17.25 10.97
N ASP A 371 -3.41 -16.66 10.77
CA ASP A 371 -3.25 -15.22 10.53
C ASP A 371 -4.02 -14.74 9.30
N ILE A 372 -3.95 -15.50 8.20
CA ILE A 372 -4.65 -15.16 6.95
C ILE A 372 -6.18 -15.17 7.15
N VAL A 373 -6.69 -16.12 7.95
CA VAL A 373 -8.12 -16.20 8.30
C VAL A 373 -8.53 -15.02 9.19
N LEU A 374 -7.75 -14.73 10.24
CA LEU A 374 -8.04 -13.66 11.20
C LEU A 374 -7.94 -12.27 10.58
N LYS A 375 -7.03 -12.06 9.62
CA LYS A 375 -6.94 -10.83 8.81
C LYS A 375 -8.12 -10.66 7.84
N GLY A 376 -8.99 -11.67 7.70
CA GLY A 376 -10.21 -11.59 6.90
C GLY A 376 -9.99 -11.70 5.40
N VAL A 377 -8.94 -12.40 4.96
CA VAL A 377 -8.63 -12.64 3.55
C VAL A 377 -9.52 -13.74 2.96
N VAL A 378 -9.74 -14.80 3.73
CA VAL A 378 -10.47 -16.00 3.31
C VAL A 378 -11.93 -15.91 3.72
N ARG A 379 -12.81 -16.49 2.90
CA ARG A 379 -14.23 -16.64 3.23
C ARG A 379 -14.39 -17.78 4.22
N VAL A 380 -14.77 -17.46 5.45
CA VAL A 380 -14.98 -18.39 6.57
C VAL A 380 -15.95 -19.53 6.22
N THR A 381 -16.95 -19.26 5.37
CA THR A 381 -17.91 -20.27 4.90
C THR A 381 -17.25 -21.48 4.24
N ASN A 382 -16.13 -21.25 3.53
CA ASN A 382 -15.43 -22.24 2.73
C ASN A 382 -14.32 -22.96 3.51
N LEU A 383 -14.08 -22.61 4.78
CA LEU A 383 -13.12 -23.32 5.62
C LEU A 383 -13.68 -24.72 5.94
N PRO A 384 -12.92 -25.81 5.68
CA PRO A 384 -13.33 -27.17 6.00
C PRO A 384 -13.31 -27.43 7.52
N ASP A 385 -12.26 -26.99 8.20
CA ASP A 385 -12.03 -27.15 9.64
C ASP A 385 -11.78 -25.80 10.30
N ALA A 386 -12.88 -25.10 10.61
CA ALA A 386 -12.82 -23.78 11.23
C ALA A 386 -12.39 -23.81 12.71
N SER A 387 -12.47 -24.98 13.36
CA SER A 387 -12.16 -25.16 14.78
C SER A 387 -10.68 -24.93 15.11
N GLU A 388 -9.78 -25.30 14.19
CA GLU A 388 -8.32 -25.19 14.39
C GLU A 388 -7.84 -23.75 14.60
N HIS A 389 -8.61 -22.77 14.14
CA HIS A 389 -8.26 -21.36 14.24
C HIS A 389 -8.81 -20.68 15.50
N ILE A 390 -9.61 -21.38 16.32
CA ILE A 390 -10.25 -20.81 17.51
C ILE A 390 -9.26 -20.66 18.67
N SER A 391 -8.30 -21.58 18.79
CA SER A 391 -7.19 -21.51 19.76
C SER A 391 -6.56 -20.11 19.77
N GLU A 392 -6.17 -19.62 18.59
CA GLU A 392 -5.52 -18.33 18.41
C GLU A 392 -6.46 -17.15 18.69
N VAL A 393 -7.76 -17.28 18.42
CA VAL A 393 -8.76 -16.26 18.80
C VAL A 393 -8.84 -16.13 20.31
N LEU A 394 -8.91 -17.26 21.03
CA LEU A 394 -8.98 -17.27 22.48
C LEU A 394 -7.70 -16.71 23.13
N ASN A 395 -6.54 -16.93 22.50
CA ASN A 395 -5.27 -16.37 22.96
C ASN A 395 -5.17 -14.85 22.75
N ARG A 396 -5.72 -14.33 21.65
CA ARG A 396 -5.66 -12.91 21.29
C ARG A 396 -6.67 -12.05 22.06
N VAL A 397 -7.80 -12.62 22.45
CA VAL A 397 -8.89 -11.87 23.09
C VAL A 397 -8.84 -12.06 24.60
N LYS A 398 -8.97 -10.97 25.36
CA LYS A 398 -9.09 -11.05 26.81
C LYS A 398 -10.36 -11.81 27.20
N LYS A 399 -10.25 -12.66 28.23
CA LYS A 399 -11.35 -13.52 28.70
C LYS A 399 -12.63 -12.72 29.02
N GLU A 400 -12.49 -11.54 29.61
CA GLU A 400 -13.61 -10.65 29.96
C GLU A 400 -14.48 -10.27 28.74
N HIS A 401 -13.87 -10.06 27.58
CA HIS A 401 -14.59 -9.71 26.35
C HIS A 401 -15.38 -10.89 25.81
N LEU A 402 -14.82 -12.09 25.88
CA LEU A 402 -15.48 -13.33 25.46
C LEU A 402 -16.64 -13.68 26.40
N GLU A 403 -16.44 -13.53 27.71
CA GLU A 403 -17.51 -13.71 28.70
C GLU A 403 -18.67 -12.73 28.43
N ARG A 404 -18.38 -11.46 28.15
CA ARG A 404 -19.42 -10.47 27.80
C ARG A 404 -20.16 -10.83 26.51
N ALA A 405 -19.44 -11.28 25.48
CA ALA A 405 -20.01 -11.58 24.17
C ALA A 405 -20.85 -12.87 24.15
N TYR A 406 -20.41 -13.91 24.86
CA TYR A 406 -20.99 -15.25 24.78
C TYR A 406 -21.62 -15.76 26.08
N LYS A 407 -21.46 -15.04 27.21
CA LYS A 407 -21.93 -15.41 28.55
C LYS A 407 -21.33 -16.72 29.07
N ILE A 408 -20.14 -17.05 28.60
CA ILE A 408 -19.35 -18.23 29.01
C ILE A 408 -18.26 -17.74 29.96
N LYS A 409 -18.29 -18.19 31.22
CA LYS A 409 -17.38 -17.69 32.27
C LYS A 409 -16.00 -18.31 32.18
N ASN A 410 -15.94 -19.63 32.12
CA ASN A 410 -14.69 -20.39 32.15
C ASN A 410 -14.74 -21.50 31.10
N TRP A 411 -13.61 -21.72 30.47
CA TRP A 411 -13.34 -22.84 29.58
C TRP A 411 -11.94 -23.35 29.84
N VAL A 412 -11.72 -24.65 29.65
CA VAL A 412 -10.38 -25.26 29.73
C VAL A 412 -9.70 -25.17 28.38
N ASP A 413 -10.36 -25.73 27.36
CA ASP A 413 -9.85 -25.83 26.00
C ASP A 413 -10.76 -25.13 24.99
N GLU A 414 -10.27 -24.93 23.78
CA GLU A 414 -11.06 -24.43 22.64
C GLU A 414 -12.30 -25.28 22.35
N TYR A 415 -12.20 -26.61 22.48
CA TYR A 415 -13.32 -27.53 22.26
C TYR A 415 -14.37 -27.43 23.37
N ASP A 416 -13.95 -27.20 24.61
CA ASP A 416 -14.87 -26.96 25.74
C ASP A 416 -15.63 -25.64 25.53
N PHE A 417 -14.92 -24.57 25.15
CA PHE A 417 -15.54 -23.29 24.79
C PHE A 417 -16.58 -23.46 23.67
N LEU A 418 -16.22 -24.14 22.58
CA LEU A 418 -17.14 -24.38 21.46
C LEU A 418 -18.32 -25.27 21.86
N GLN A 419 -18.09 -26.29 22.70
CA GLN A 419 -19.17 -27.16 23.19
C GLN A 419 -20.19 -26.35 24.00
N GLN A 420 -19.74 -25.51 24.93
CA GLN A 420 -20.61 -24.65 25.74
C GLN A 420 -21.37 -23.66 24.84
N LEU A 421 -20.69 -23.09 23.84
CA LEU A 421 -21.32 -22.19 22.87
C LEU A 421 -22.41 -22.89 22.04
N CYS A 422 -22.16 -24.12 21.58
CA CYS A 422 -23.15 -24.94 20.85
C CYS A 422 -24.39 -25.20 21.70
N LYS A 423 -24.21 -25.56 22.98
CA LYS A 423 -25.31 -25.79 23.93
C LYS A 423 -26.15 -24.52 24.14
N LEU A 424 -25.49 -23.37 24.31
CA LEU A 424 -26.18 -22.08 24.50
C LEU A 424 -26.93 -21.61 23.25
N THR A 425 -26.37 -21.85 22.06
CA THR A 425 -26.93 -21.38 20.78
C THR A 425 -27.86 -22.38 20.10
N GLY A 426 -27.99 -23.59 20.66
CA GLY A 426 -28.79 -24.69 20.09
C GLY A 426 -28.22 -25.24 18.78
N LYS A 427 -26.92 -25.08 18.52
CA LYS A 427 -26.23 -25.59 17.32
C LYS A 427 -25.75 -27.01 17.56
N LEU A 428 -26.70 -27.93 17.57
CA LEU A 428 -26.47 -29.36 17.76
C LEU A 428 -26.83 -30.14 16.49
N LEU A 429 -26.07 -31.19 16.20
CA LEU A 429 -26.36 -32.17 15.18
C LEU A 429 -27.44 -33.15 15.68
N LYS A 430 -27.89 -34.03 14.77
CA LYS A 430 -28.79 -35.13 15.14
C LYS A 430 -28.13 -35.98 16.23
N GLY A 431 -28.87 -36.31 17.28
CA GLY A 431 -28.35 -37.04 18.44
C GLY A 431 -27.82 -36.15 19.57
N GLY A 432 -27.88 -34.82 19.42
CA GLY A 432 -27.47 -33.88 20.48
C GLY A 432 -25.96 -33.61 20.50
N GLU A 433 -25.23 -34.05 19.49
CA GLU A 433 -23.80 -33.79 19.36
C GLU A 433 -23.53 -32.30 19.02
N PRO A 434 -22.57 -31.63 19.67
CA PRO A 434 -22.22 -30.25 19.35
C PRO A 434 -21.64 -30.08 17.94
N ASP A 435 -22.15 -29.11 17.18
CA ASP A 435 -21.59 -28.76 15.86
C ASP A 435 -20.42 -27.75 15.99
N TYR A 436 -19.23 -28.28 16.25
CA TYR A 436 -18.01 -27.47 16.40
C TYR A 436 -17.70 -26.62 15.16
N LYS A 437 -17.97 -27.13 13.95
CA LYS A 437 -17.64 -26.43 12.70
C LYS A 437 -18.50 -25.19 12.52
N THR A 438 -19.80 -25.32 12.74
CA THR A 438 -20.73 -24.18 12.62
C THR A 438 -20.48 -23.14 13.72
N ALA A 439 -20.26 -23.58 14.96
CA ALA A 439 -19.94 -22.67 16.06
C ALA A 439 -18.62 -21.92 15.81
N ALA A 440 -17.57 -22.61 15.36
CA ALA A 440 -16.30 -21.96 15.02
C ALA A 440 -16.47 -20.94 13.88
N LYS A 441 -17.24 -21.25 12.83
CA LYS A 441 -17.56 -20.30 11.76
C LYS A 441 -18.32 -19.07 12.29
N MET A 442 -19.23 -19.24 13.25
CA MET A 442 -19.92 -18.13 13.90
C MET A 442 -18.94 -17.21 14.65
N VAL A 443 -18.03 -17.78 15.44
CA VAL A 443 -17.01 -17.03 16.18
C VAL A 443 -16.08 -16.26 15.22
N LEU A 444 -15.60 -16.91 14.16
CA LEU A 444 -14.75 -16.25 13.15
C LEU A 444 -15.48 -15.13 12.39
N HIS A 445 -16.78 -15.26 12.16
CA HIS A 445 -17.57 -14.17 11.59
C HIS A 445 -17.74 -13.00 12.57
N ASP A 446 -17.98 -13.29 13.84
CA ASP A 446 -18.07 -12.28 14.90
C ASP A 446 -16.74 -11.54 15.08
N TRP A 447 -15.60 -12.24 14.98
CA TRP A 447 -14.25 -11.67 14.93
C TRP A 447 -14.06 -10.70 13.75
N GLN A 448 -14.39 -11.14 12.52
CA GLN A 448 -14.21 -10.32 11.32
C GLN A 448 -15.10 -9.07 11.32
N ARG A 449 -16.30 -9.16 11.93
CA ARG A 449 -17.24 -8.05 12.07
C ARG A 449 -16.90 -7.09 13.21
N GLY A 450 -15.98 -7.48 14.11
CA GLY A 450 -15.59 -6.66 15.26
C GLY A 450 -16.59 -6.71 16.41
N LYS A 451 -17.42 -7.76 16.49
CA LYS A 451 -18.30 -7.99 17.65
C LYS A 451 -17.48 -8.39 18.88
N ILE A 452 -16.41 -9.14 18.65
CA ILE A 452 -15.40 -9.45 19.67
C ILE A 452 -14.31 -8.37 19.56
N PRO A 453 -14.09 -7.56 20.60
CA PRO A 453 -13.04 -6.55 20.57
C PRO A 453 -11.66 -7.20 20.67
N PHE A 454 -10.75 -6.74 19.81
CA PHE A 454 -9.35 -7.13 19.79
C PHE A 454 -8.53 -5.99 19.18
N PHE A 455 -7.35 -5.74 19.76
CA PHE A 455 -6.36 -4.84 19.18
C PHE A 455 -4.95 -5.24 19.62
N VAL A 456 -3.97 -4.99 18.76
CA VAL A 456 -2.55 -5.08 19.09
C VAL A 456 -2.11 -3.75 19.69
N PRO A 457 -1.52 -3.73 20.90
CA PRO A 457 -1.03 -2.50 21.49
C PRO A 457 0.13 -1.92 20.65
N PRO A 458 0.19 -0.59 20.49
CA PRO A 458 1.32 0.04 19.80
C PRO A 458 2.63 -0.20 20.59
N PRO A 459 3.79 -0.26 19.90
CA PRO A 459 5.08 -0.30 20.58
C PRO A 459 5.23 0.86 21.55
N LYS A 460 5.68 0.59 22.79
CA LYS A 460 6.04 1.65 23.74
C LYS A 460 7.23 2.39 23.17
N LEU A 461 7.05 3.67 22.86
CA LEU A 461 8.13 4.57 22.49
C LEU A 461 8.55 5.29 23.77
N ASP A 462 9.84 5.31 24.09
CA ASP A 462 10.37 6.11 25.19
C ASP A 462 10.10 7.59 24.87
N ASP A 463 9.46 8.29 25.80
CA ASP A 463 8.94 9.65 25.60
C ASP A 463 10.06 10.69 25.34
N GLU A 464 11.32 10.37 25.65
CA GLU A 464 12.48 11.26 25.47
C GLU A 464 12.80 11.59 24.00
N GLN A 465 12.36 10.76 23.04
CA GLN A 465 12.60 11.04 21.62
C GLN A 465 11.56 11.98 20.98
N ASN A 466 10.51 12.37 21.72
CA ASN A 466 9.37 13.09 21.15
C ASN A 466 9.51 14.62 21.16
N GLU A 467 10.38 15.21 22.00
CA GLU A 467 10.59 16.67 22.01
C GLU A 467 11.45 17.15 20.82
N LEU A 468 12.32 16.29 20.27
CA LEU A 468 13.24 16.67 19.20
C LEU A 468 12.58 16.88 17.82
N VAL A 469 11.32 16.49 17.63
CA VAL A 469 10.61 16.66 16.34
C VAL A 469 9.80 17.97 16.30
N ALA A 470 9.63 18.65 17.43
CA ALA A 470 8.85 19.89 17.50
C ALA A 470 9.66 21.17 17.19
N GLU A 471 11.01 21.11 17.21
CA GLU A 471 11.86 22.32 17.11
C GLU A 471 12.71 22.45 15.84
N ALA A 472 12.68 21.49 14.90
CA ALA A 472 13.43 21.60 13.66
C ALA A 472 12.52 21.93 12.46
N ASP A 473 12.24 23.22 12.25
CA ASP A 473 12.13 23.88 10.93
C ASP A 473 11.46 25.27 11.06
N THR A 474 12.17 26.24 11.65
CA THR A 474 11.91 27.67 11.41
C THR A 474 12.80 28.19 10.28
N ALA A 475 12.62 27.68 9.07
CA ALA A 475 13.08 28.34 7.86
C ALA A 475 11.85 28.83 7.10
N VAL A 476 11.58 30.14 7.25
CA VAL A 476 10.49 30.83 6.57
C VAL A 476 10.85 30.92 5.08
N ASP A 477 10.27 30.03 4.27
CA ASP A 477 10.28 30.16 2.83
C ASP A 477 8.83 30.18 2.31
N ASN A 478 8.48 31.29 1.66
CA ASN A 478 7.12 31.71 1.24
C ASN A 478 6.61 30.93 0.01
N ASP A 479 6.83 29.62 -0.04
CA ASP A 479 6.47 28.79 -1.18
C ASP A 479 5.13 28.07 -0.97
N GLN A 480 4.30 28.02 -2.01
CA GLN A 480 2.97 27.36 -1.95
C GLN A 480 3.05 25.88 -1.53
N ALA A 481 4.21 25.25 -1.73
CA ALA A 481 4.48 23.86 -1.38
C ALA A 481 4.78 23.67 0.11
N THR A 482 5.63 24.50 0.71
CA THR A 482 5.91 24.46 2.15
C THR A 482 4.65 24.75 2.96
N ALA A 483 3.84 25.72 2.53
CA ALA A 483 2.54 26.02 3.14
C ALA A 483 1.52 24.88 3.04
N ALA A 484 1.51 24.14 1.92
CA ALA A 484 0.63 22.97 1.79
C ALA A 484 1.08 21.83 2.70
N LEU A 485 2.39 21.58 2.81
CA LEU A 485 2.93 20.51 3.65
C LEU A 485 2.78 20.80 5.14
N LYS A 486 3.03 22.05 5.56
CA LYS A 486 2.73 22.51 6.92
C LYS A 486 1.25 22.28 7.25
N ALA A 487 0.37 22.57 6.31
CA ALA A 487 -1.06 22.31 6.48
C ALA A 487 -1.43 20.80 6.46
N ILE A 488 -0.64 19.90 5.87
CA ILE A 488 -0.80 18.44 6.06
C ILE A 488 -0.40 18.10 7.49
N ALA A 489 0.78 18.57 7.93
CA ALA A 489 1.32 18.29 9.25
C ALA A 489 0.38 18.80 10.36
N ASP A 490 -0.17 20.01 10.22
CA ASP A 490 -1.16 20.59 11.13
C ASP A 490 -2.47 19.78 11.19
N VAL A 491 -2.88 19.20 10.05
CA VAL A 491 -4.07 18.33 10.00
C VAL A 491 -3.79 17.00 10.71
N VAL A 492 -2.59 16.44 10.56
CA VAL A 492 -2.18 15.20 11.23
C VAL A 492 -2.05 15.44 12.74
N SER A 493 -1.36 16.49 13.18
CA SER A 493 -1.18 16.83 14.59
C SER A 493 -2.52 17.17 15.26
N SER A 494 -3.39 17.94 14.60
CA SER A 494 -4.74 18.21 15.13
C SER A 494 -5.61 16.97 15.24
N GLN A 495 -5.39 15.94 14.41
CA GLN A 495 -6.08 14.65 14.60
C GLN A 495 -5.56 13.87 15.79
N GLN A 496 -4.29 13.99 16.16
CA GLN A 496 -3.74 13.34 17.35
C GLN A 496 -4.35 13.92 18.64
N LEU A 497 -4.74 15.19 18.62
CA LEU A 497 -5.37 15.88 19.75
C LEU A 497 -6.89 15.64 19.85
N LYS A 498 -7.56 15.31 18.75
CA LYS A 498 -9.02 15.06 18.74
C LYS A 498 -9.38 13.78 19.49
N GLU A 499 -10.58 13.79 20.08
CA GLU A 499 -11.21 12.57 20.58
C GLU A 499 -11.55 11.67 19.39
N VAL A 500 -10.94 10.49 19.39
CA VAL A 500 -11.19 9.43 18.42
C VAL A 500 -12.46 8.72 18.85
N PRO A 501 -13.40 8.42 17.93
CA PRO A 501 -14.60 7.67 18.29
C PRO A 501 -14.22 6.25 18.74
N VAL A 502 -14.80 5.79 19.84
CA VAL A 502 -14.63 4.44 20.39
C VAL A 502 -16.01 3.88 20.74
N GLN A 503 -16.22 2.59 20.51
CA GLN A 503 -17.38 1.89 21.05
C GLN A 503 -17.14 1.55 22.52
N GLU A 504 -17.51 2.47 23.41
CA GLU A 504 -17.26 2.37 24.86
C GLU A 504 -17.83 1.08 25.49
N GLU A 505 -18.93 0.54 24.95
CA GLU A 505 -19.57 -0.70 25.41
C GLU A 505 -18.68 -1.95 25.28
N LEU A 506 -17.68 -1.90 24.38
CA LEU A 506 -16.78 -3.02 24.11
C LEU A 506 -15.62 -3.13 25.11
N PHE A 507 -15.28 -2.05 25.82
CA PHE A 507 -14.07 -1.96 26.64
C PHE A 507 -14.38 -1.70 28.11
N SER A 508 -13.49 -2.13 29.01
CA SER A 508 -13.60 -1.75 30.43
C SER A 508 -13.11 -0.31 30.64
N LYS A 509 -13.47 0.32 31.77
CA LYS A 509 -13.02 1.70 32.07
C LYS A 509 -11.49 1.80 32.18
N ALA A 510 -10.83 0.77 32.71
CA ALA A 510 -9.36 0.72 32.80
C ALA A 510 -8.71 0.67 31.41
N GLU A 511 -9.27 -0.12 30.49
CA GLU A 511 -8.76 -0.23 29.11
C GLU A 511 -8.94 1.04 28.30
N LEU A 512 -10.01 1.80 28.54
CA LEU A 512 -10.22 3.09 27.90
C LEU A 512 -9.18 4.12 28.38
N LEU A 513 -8.70 3.99 29.62
CA LEU A 513 -7.65 4.83 30.22
C LEU A 513 -6.23 4.37 29.88
N GLY A 514 -6.06 3.15 29.34
CA GLY A 514 -4.75 2.59 29.01
C GLY A 514 -4.01 1.99 30.22
N GLU A 515 -4.73 1.75 31.32
CA GLU A 515 -4.24 0.98 32.46
C GLU A 515 -4.44 -0.50 32.13
N ASN A 516 -3.34 -1.23 31.95
CA ASN A 516 -3.36 -2.65 31.59
C ASN A 516 -3.68 -3.55 32.78
#